data_AF-A0A0K6FU70-F1
#
_entry.id   AF-A0A0K6FU70-F1
#
_cell.length_a   1.000
_cell.length_b   1.000
_cell.length_c   1.000
_cell.angle_alpha   90.00
_cell.angle_beta   90.00
_cell.angle_gamma   90.00
#
_symmetry.space_group_name_H-M   'P 1'
#
loop_
_entity.id
_entity.type
_entity.pdbx_description
1 polymer ?
#
loop_
_entity_poly.entity_id
_entity_poly.type
_entity_poly.pdbx_seq_one_letter_code
_entity_poly.pdbx_strand_id
1 'polypeptide(L)'
;MSSDELDRSVFESMIAGKPYLASDPYVQKIAREQGRKVKELNAEQDDEKREVLLRRLLNCKEDAEVGILMPFFCEYGFNITIEGDVFIGTGCTMLD
;
A
#
# COMPACT_ATOMS: atom_id res chain seq x y z
N MET A 1 -7.90 -26.54 -9.60
CA MET A 1 -8.83 -25.61 -8.93
C MET A 1 -8.58 -24.25 -9.56
N SER A 2 -9.62 -23.61 -10.13
CA SER A 2 -9.46 -22.28 -10.73
C SER A 2 -8.97 -21.31 -9.65
N SER A 3 -8.05 -20.41 -10.01
CA SER A 3 -7.43 -19.40 -9.16
C SER A 3 -8.40 -18.34 -8.61
N ASP A 4 -9.71 -18.48 -8.87
CA ASP A 4 -10.63 -17.35 -8.89
C ASP A 4 -11.47 -17.14 -7.64
N GLU A 5 -11.48 -18.01 -6.64
CA GLU A 5 -12.14 -17.71 -5.36
C GLU A 5 -11.29 -18.18 -4.18
N LEU A 6 -10.16 -17.50 -3.97
CA LEU A 6 -9.53 -17.50 -2.65
C LEU A 6 -10.49 -16.81 -1.67
N ASP A 7 -10.71 -17.45 -0.52
CA ASP A 7 -11.53 -16.90 0.57
C ASP A 7 -10.94 -15.57 1.06
N ARG A 8 -11.82 -14.58 1.25
CA ARG A 8 -11.46 -13.23 1.71
C ARG A 8 -11.75 -13.01 3.19
N SER A 9 -12.40 -13.95 3.88
CA SER A 9 -12.84 -13.78 5.27
C SER A 9 -11.70 -13.41 6.25
N VAL A 10 -10.51 -13.98 6.04
CA VAL A 10 -9.32 -13.67 6.85
C VAL A 10 -8.82 -12.26 6.56
N PHE A 11 -8.84 -11.83 5.30
CA PHE A 11 -8.51 -10.46 4.92
C PHE A 11 -9.54 -9.46 5.45
N GLU A 12 -10.83 -9.76 5.39
CA GLU A 12 -11.87 -8.92 5.99
C GLU A 12 -11.69 -8.78 7.49
N SER A 13 -11.23 -9.83 8.18
CA SER A 13 -10.86 -9.76 9.60
C SER A 13 -9.68 -8.82 9.84
N MET A 14 -8.65 -8.87 8.99
CA MET A 14 -7.51 -7.93 9.03
C MET A 14 -7.99 -6.48 8.87
N ILE A 15 -8.80 -6.18 7.84
CA ILE A 15 -9.35 -4.84 7.61
C ILE A 15 -10.21 -4.36 8.78
N ALA A 16 -10.95 -5.26 9.41
CA ALA A 16 -11.76 -4.96 10.59
C ALA A 16 -10.94 -4.83 11.90
N GLY A 17 -9.61 -4.92 11.85
CA GLY A 17 -8.74 -4.87 13.02
C GLY A 17 -8.88 -6.06 13.97
N LYS A 18 -9.41 -7.19 13.49
CA LYS A 18 -9.58 -8.42 14.26
C LYS A 18 -8.35 -9.32 14.11
N PRO A 19 -8.08 -10.22 15.06
CA PRO A 19 -7.07 -11.25 14.89
C PRO A 19 -7.27 -12.01 13.57
N TYR A 20 -6.20 -12.19 12.81
CA TYR A 20 -6.20 -12.84 11.50
C TYR A 20 -4.92 -13.66 11.32
N LEU A 21 -4.91 -14.54 10.32
CA LEU A 21 -3.74 -15.35 9.97
C LEU A 21 -2.96 -14.67 8.83
N ALA A 22 -1.81 -14.06 9.13
CA ALA A 22 -0.99 -13.36 8.13
C ALA A 22 -0.44 -14.27 7.00
N SER A 23 -0.33 -15.58 7.26
CA SER A 23 0.08 -16.57 6.25
C SER A 23 -1.07 -17.06 5.35
N ASP A 24 -2.28 -16.52 5.51
CA ASP A 24 -3.42 -16.85 4.66
C ASP A 24 -3.10 -16.59 3.17
N PRO A 25 -3.49 -17.50 2.25
CA PRO A 25 -3.16 -17.36 0.84
C PRO A 25 -3.67 -16.07 0.18
N TYR A 26 -4.84 -15.56 0.57
CA TYR A 26 -5.37 -14.31 0.01
C TYR A 26 -4.59 -13.11 0.56
N VAL A 27 -4.33 -13.07 1.87
CA VAL A 27 -3.51 -12.01 2.49
C VAL A 27 -2.11 -11.97 1.86
N GLN A 28 -1.47 -13.12 1.68
CA GLN A 28 -0.16 -13.24 1.03
C GLN A 28 -0.18 -12.84 -0.44
N LYS A 29 -1.26 -13.15 -1.17
CA LYS A 29 -1.45 -12.68 -2.55
C LYS A 29 -1.48 -11.14 -2.59
N ILE A 30 -2.27 -10.51 -1.73
CA ILE A 30 -2.38 -9.06 -1.65
C ILE A 30 -1.04 -8.42 -1.26
N ALA A 31 -0.37 -8.92 -0.21
CA ALA A 31 0.95 -8.41 0.21
C ALA A 31 1.98 -8.46 -0.93
N ARG A 32 2.00 -9.54 -1.72
CA ARG A 32 2.89 -9.65 -2.89
C ARG A 32 2.54 -8.66 -4.00
N GLU A 33 1.26 -8.42 -4.24
CA GLU A 33 0.79 -7.45 -5.23
C GLU A 33 1.17 -6.02 -4.83
N GLN A 34 0.94 -5.63 -3.58
CA GLN A 34 1.29 -4.30 -3.07
C GLN A 34 2.81 -4.13 -2.96
N GLY A 35 3.54 -5.16 -2.53
CA GLY A 35 5.00 -5.14 -2.50
C GLY A 35 5.65 -4.93 -3.87
N ARG A 36 4.98 -5.29 -4.98
CA ARG A 36 5.45 -4.91 -6.33
C ARG A 36 5.27 -3.42 -6.59
N LYS A 37 4.14 -2.84 -6.19
CA LYS A 37 3.89 -1.39 -6.33
C LYS A 37 4.88 -0.57 -5.50
N VAL A 38 5.20 -1.00 -4.28
CA VAL A 38 6.24 -0.35 -3.44
C VAL A 38 7.60 -0.36 -4.14
N LYS A 39 7.98 -1.49 -4.75
CA LYS A 39 9.22 -1.58 -5.53
C LYS A 39 9.21 -0.68 -6.76
N GLU A 40 8.10 -0.63 -7.48
CA GLU A 40 7.92 0.24 -8.64
C GLU A 40 8.03 1.72 -8.25
N LEU A 41 7.32 2.13 -7.19
CA LEU A 41 7.35 3.48 -6.63
C LEU A 41 8.78 3.93 -6.25
N ASN A 42 9.53 3.07 -5.55
CA ASN A 42 10.89 3.38 -5.11
C ASN A 42 11.91 3.39 -6.26
N ALA A 43 11.64 2.71 -7.37
CA ALA A 43 12.53 2.67 -8.53
C ALA A 43 12.30 3.81 -9.51
N GLU A 44 11.09 4.39 -9.55
CA GLU A 44 10.73 5.47 -10.45
C GLU A 44 11.55 6.74 -10.15
N GLN A 45 12.11 7.35 -11.20
CA GLN A 45 12.96 8.54 -11.14
C GLN A 45 12.23 9.81 -11.59
N ASP A 46 11.16 9.66 -12.36
CA ASP A 46 10.29 10.74 -12.84
C ASP A 46 9.26 11.10 -11.77
N ASP A 47 9.26 12.36 -11.33
CA ASP A 47 8.44 12.81 -10.19
C ASP A 47 6.94 12.76 -10.51
N GLU A 48 6.52 13.09 -11.74
CA GLU A 48 5.10 13.04 -12.14
C GLU A 48 4.58 11.60 -12.17
N LYS A 49 5.36 10.67 -12.72
CA LYS A 49 5.02 9.24 -12.68
C LYS A 49 5.03 8.69 -11.27
N ARG A 50 5.98 9.11 -10.44
CA ARG A 50 6.06 8.69 -9.03
C ARG A 50 4.82 9.13 -8.26
N GLU A 51 4.30 10.33 -8.53
CA GLU A 51 3.03 10.78 -7.93
C GLU A 51 1.86 9.86 -8.34
N VAL A 52 1.75 9.51 -9.63
CA VAL A 52 0.72 8.58 -10.11
C VAL A 52 0.83 7.22 -9.44
N LEU A 53 2.06 6.69 -9.27
CA LEU A 53 2.29 5.43 -8.57
C LEU A 53 1.92 5.53 -7.09
N LEU A 54 2.25 6.65 -6.44
CA LEU A 54 1.93 6.90 -5.04
C LEU A 54 0.41 6.89 -4.81
N ARG A 55 -0.35 7.62 -5.64
CA ARG A 55 -1.82 7.67 -5.59
C ARG A 55 -2.50 6.34 -5.96
N ARG A 56 -1.78 5.41 -6.62
CA ARG A 56 -2.25 4.03 -6.88
C ARG A 56 -1.95 3.06 -5.73
N LEU A 57 -1.00 3.43 -4.86
CA LEU A 57 -0.59 2.65 -3.70
C LEU A 57 -1.37 3.06 -2.44
N LEU A 58 -1.48 4.37 -2.19
CA LEU A 58 -2.10 4.96 -1.00
C LEU A 58 -3.46 5.57 -1.32
N ASN A 59 -4.32 5.70 -0.30
CA ASN A 59 -5.57 6.46 -0.41
C ASN A 59 -5.30 7.96 -0.23
N CYS A 60 -4.78 8.62 -1.27
CA CYS A 60 -4.63 10.08 -1.29
C CYS A 60 -5.94 10.76 -1.73
N LYS A 61 -6.41 11.75 -0.96
CA LYS A 61 -7.52 12.61 -1.42
C LYS A 61 -7.13 13.44 -2.64
N GLU A 62 -8.11 13.84 -3.43
CA GLU A 62 -7.89 14.61 -4.67
C GLU A 62 -7.17 15.93 -4.40
N ASP A 63 -7.45 16.56 -3.26
CA ASP A 63 -6.87 17.83 -2.79
C ASP A 63 -5.64 17.65 -1.89
N ALA A 64 -5.17 16.40 -1.69
CA ALA A 64 -3.99 16.15 -0.87
C ALA A 64 -2.70 16.51 -1.62
N GLU A 65 -1.84 17.25 -0.93
CA GLU A 65 -0.48 17.59 -1.33
C GLU A 65 0.48 16.68 -0.55
N VAL A 66 1.28 15.88 -1.25
CA VAL A 66 2.10 14.84 -0.62
C VAL A 66 3.54 14.92 -1.07
N GLY A 67 4.43 15.28 -0.14
CA GLY A 67 5.87 15.20 -0.32
C GLY A 67 6.44 13.93 0.33
N ILE A 68 6.98 13.01 -0.45
CA ILE A 68 7.66 11.82 0.08
C ILE A 68 9.10 11.78 -0.40
N LEU A 69 10.04 11.71 0.54
CA LEU A 69 11.42 11.41 0.23
C LEU A 69 11.61 9.89 0.14
N MET A 70 12.02 9.43 -1.04
CA MET A 70 12.24 8.01 -1.29
C MET A 70 13.55 7.50 -0.66
N PRO A 71 13.64 6.22 -0.26
CA PRO A 71 12.59 5.21 -0.40
C PRO A 71 11.51 5.32 0.70
N PHE A 72 10.31 4.85 0.37
CA PHE A 72 9.18 4.68 1.28
C PHE A 72 8.75 3.21 1.30
N PHE A 73 8.33 2.71 2.46
CA PHE A 73 7.90 1.32 2.64
C PHE A 73 6.55 1.23 3.34
N CYS A 74 5.68 0.38 2.83
CA CYS A 74 4.45 -0.06 3.49
C CYS A 74 4.16 -1.53 3.15
N GLU A 75 3.31 -2.19 3.93
CA GLU A 75 2.91 -3.58 3.66
C GLU A 75 1.82 -3.63 2.59
N TYR A 76 0.82 -2.76 2.70
CA TYR A 76 -0.38 -2.80 1.85
C TYR A 76 -0.64 -1.50 1.08
N GLY A 77 -0.35 -0.35 1.66
CA GLY A 77 -0.60 0.99 1.13
C GLY A 77 -2.05 1.45 1.26
N PHE A 78 -3.04 0.59 0.98
CA PHE A 78 -4.46 0.97 0.97
C PHE A 78 -5.06 1.25 2.35
N ASN A 79 -4.37 0.91 3.44
CA ASN A 79 -4.79 1.25 4.80
C ASN A 79 -4.31 2.66 5.22
N ILE A 80 -3.40 3.26 4.44
CA ILE A 80 -2.89 4.61 4.66
C ILE A 80 -3.75 5.60 3.88
N THR A 81 -4.35 6.55 4.60
CA THR A 81 -5.10 7.67 4.01
C THR A 81 -4.32 8.96 4.19
N ILE A 82 -4.17 9.72 3.10
CA ILE A 82 -3.49 11.03 3.10
C ILE A 82 -4.50 12.12 2.75
N GLU A 83 -4.61 13.11 3.64
CA GLU A 83 -5.50 14.26 3.51
C GLU A 83 -4.72 15.54 3.86
N GLY A 84 -4.93 16.63 3.12
CA GLY A 84 -4.24 17.90 3.34
C GLY A 84 -2.77 17.91 2.88
N ASP A 85 -1.93 18.67 3.58
CA ASP A 85 -0.50 18.84 3.29
C ASP A 85 0.35 17.93 4.19
N VAL A 86 0.96 16.91 3.58
CA VAL A 86 1.70 15.86 4.29
C VAL A 86 3.10 15.69 3.72
N PHE A 87 4.08 15.64 4.64
CA PHE A 87 5.47 15.34 4.33
C PHE A 87 5.95 14.07 5.05
N ILE A 88 6.55 13.14 4.30
CA ILE A 88 7.11 11.88 4.81
C ILE A 88 8.61 11.82 4.48
N GLY A 89 9.42 11.70 5.53
CA GLY A 89 10.87 11.64 5.42
C GLY A 89 11.42 10.33 4.86
N THR A 90 12.70 10.37 4.47
CA THR A 90 13.42 9.26 3.84
C THR A 90 13.43 7.99 4.69
N GLY A 91 13.12 6.85 4.06
CA GLY A 91 13.20 5.53 4.69
C GLY A 91 12.06 5.21 5.63
N CYS A 92 11.00 6.02 5.67
CA CYS A 92 9.82 5.75 6.48
C CYS A 92 9.23 4.37 6.14
N THR A 93 8.92 3.60 7.18
CA THR A 93 8.25 2.30 7.06
C THR A 93 6.97 2.33 7.88
N MET A 94 5.84 2.04 7.23
CA MET A 94 4.54 1.93 7.86
C MET A 94 4.06 0.48 7.76
N LEU A 95 3.82 -0.16 8.91
CA LEU A 95 3.09 -1.43 8.96
C LEU A 95 1.61 -1.06 9.05
N ASP A 96 1.02 -0.86 7.87
CA ASP A 96 -0.39 -0.56 7.69
C ASP A 96 -1.22 -1.84 7.55
#